data_AF-A0A1Q3HAH6-F1
#
_entry.id   AF-A0A1Q3HAH6-F1
#
_cell.length_a   1.000
_cell.length_b   1.000
_cell.length_c   1.000
_cell.angle_alpha   90.00
_cell.angle_beta   90.00
_cell.angle_gamma   90.00
#
_symmetry.space_group_name_H-M   'P 1'
#
loop_
_entity.id
_entity.type
_entity.pdbx_description
1 polymer ?
#
loop_
_entity_poly.entity_id
_entity_poly.type
_entity_poly.pdbx_seq_one_letter_code
_entity_poly.pdbx_strand_id
1 'polypeptide(L)'
;MELLWSPVGIGVLWLVLHCADYLLTIATARLKARGELGKRVEMGGSYELNPLFVQAVEKGQWISRRFLLTLGAGAIMLPLAVAYFDWVVETGLEDFRGLSEAVCGALVVTRFAVISVHLQNFALFRRLLHVPEASIVSLRYDRGTVMMVTRARKVELAAFCAISALVSGRPFFLGGLAATLGLVAMLFLWGRRQVSTTPATQSSAPNS
;
A
#
# COMPACT_ATOMS: atom_id res chain seq x y z
N MET A 1 20.48 -1.55 -16.82
CA MET A 1 19.94 -1.51 -15.43
C MET A 1 20.19 -0.17 -14.75
N GLU A 2 21.29 0.53 -15.07
CA GLU A 2 21.62 1.85 -14.47
C GLU A 2 20.52 2.92 -14.62
N LEU A 3 19.75 2.89 -15.71
CA LEU A 3 18.63 3.81 -15.89
C LEU A 3 17.55 3.66 -14.80
N LEU A 4 17.30 2.46 -14.27
CA LEU A 4 16.18 2.19 -13.37
C LEU A 4 16.34 2.87 -12.01
N TRP A 5 17.57 2.88 -11.48
CA TRP A 5 17.93 3.50 -10.22
C TRP A 5 18.54 4.91 -10.39
N SER A 6 18.58 5.44 -11.61
CA SER A 6 18.89 6.85 -11.85
C SER A 6 17.79 7.75 -11.26
N PRO A 7 18.09 9.03 -10.96
CA PRO A 7 17.07 10.00 -10.54
C PRO A 7 15.85 10.03 -11.45
N VAL A 8 16.07 10.08 -12.77
CA VAL A 8 14.99 10.08 -13.77
C VAL A 8 14.21 8.77 -13.75
N GLY A 9 14.91 7.64 -13.66
CA GLY A 9 14.29 6.31 -13.57
C GLY A 9 13.36 6.18 -12.37
N ILE A 10 13.78 6.66 -11.20
CA ILE A 10 12.98 6.65 -9.98
C ILE A 10 11.74 7.54 -10.12
N GLY A 11 11.85 8.68 -10.81
CA GLY A 11 10.71 9.55 -11.11
C GLY A 11 9.68 8.88 -12.00
N VAL A 12 10.13 8.25 -13.09
CA VAL A 12 9.26 7.49 -14.00
C VAL A 12 8.62 6.32 -13.27
N LEU A 13 9.39 5.59 -12.48
CA LEU A 13 8.91 4.46 -11.68
C LEU A 13 7.84 4.91 -10.67
N TRP A 14 8.05 6.04 -10.00
CA TRP A 14 7.03 6.64 -9.12
C TRP A 14 5.74 6.93 -9.87
N LEU A 15 5.82 7.59 -11.04
CA LEU A 15 4.65 7.90 -11.85
C LEU A 15 3.85 6.64 -12.19
N VAL A 16 4.53 5.61 -12.71
CA VAL A 16 3.90 4.35 -13.10
C VAL A 16 3.25 3.66 -11.90
N LEU A 17 4.00 3.48 -10.81
CA LEU A 17 3.51 2.75 -9.64
C LEU A 17 2.39 3.51 -8.92
N HIS A 18 2.49 4.84 -8.81
CA HIS A 18 1.49 5.63 -8.14
C HIS A 18 0.18 5.72 -8.95
N CYS A 19 0.28 5.81 -10.28
CA CYS A 19 -0.89 5.71 -11.16
C CYS A 19 -1.53 4.32 -11.08
N ALA A 20 -0.74 3.24 -11.14
CA ALA A 20 -1.24 1.87 -11.06
C ALA A 20 -2.00 1.62 -9.76
N ASP A 21 -1.40 2.02 -8.62
CA ASP A 21 -2.00 1.97 -7.30
C ASP A 21 -3.37 2.69 -7.27
N TYR A 22 -3.39 3.97 -7.63
CA TYR A 22 -4.60 4.80 -7.60
C TYR A 22 -5.72 4.29 -8.53
N LEU A 23 -5.37 3.92 -9.77
CA LEU A 23 -6.35 3.43 -10.74
C LEU A 23 -6.92 2.08 -10.33
N LEU A 24 -6.11 1.17 -9.79
CA LEU A 24 -6.57 -0.12 -9.30
C LEU A 24 -7.46 0.04 -8.06
N THR A 25 -7.14 0.96 -7.15
CA THR A 25 -8.03 1.31 -6.04
C THR A 25 -9.41 1.72 -6.53
N ILE A 26 -9.49 2.67 -7.47
CA ILE A 26 -10.77 3.17 -7.99
C ILE A 26 -11.51 2.07 -8.74
N ALA A 27 -10.82 1.34 -9.62
CA ALA A 27 -11.41 0.26 -10.40
C ALA A 27 -12.02 -0.81 -9.48
N THR A 28 -11.32 -1.19 -8.42
CA THR A 28 -11.79 -2.21 -7.47
C THR A 28 -12.93 -1.71 -6.60
N ALA A 29 -12.87 -0.46 -6.13
CA ALA A 29 -13.96 0.14 -5.35
C ALA A 29 -15.26 0.23 -6.17
N ARG A 30 -15.16 0.65 -7.44
CA ARG A 30 -16.30 0.68 -8.36
C ARG A 30 -16.85 -0.71 -8.63
N LEU A 31 -15.98 -1.70 -8.75
CA LEU A 31 -16.39 -3.09 -8.94
C LEU A 31 -17.17 -3.62 -7.73
N LYS A 32 -16.70 -3.30 -6.51
CA LYS A 32 -17.39 -3.64 -5.25
C LYS A 32 -18.76 -2.98 -5.14
N ALA A 33 -18.89 -1.74 -5.63
CA ALA A 33 -20.16 -0.99 -5.61
C ALA A 33 -21.21 -1.51 -6.60
N ARG A 34 -20.86 -2.44 -7.50
CA ARG A 34 -21.81 -3.03 -8.46
C ARG A 34 -22.63 -4.15 -7.82
N GLY A 35 -23.92 -4.15 -8.12
CA GLY A 35 -24.85 -5.20 -7.68
C GLY A 35 -24.92 -5.30 -6.16
N GLU A 36 -24.98 -6.52 -5.65
CA GLU A 36 -25.11 -6.79 -4.20
C GLU A 36 -23.78 -7.05 -3.48
N LEU A 37 -22.64 -6.91 -4.15
CA LEU A 37 -21.34 -7.24 -3.55
C LEU A 37 -21.01 -6.45 -2.31
N GLY A 38 -21.38 -5.16 -2.28
CA GLY A 38 -21.20 -4.32 -1.10
C GLY A 38 -21.87 -4.88 0.15
N LYS A 39 -22.97 -5.63 0.00
CA LYS A 39 -23.71 -6.29 1.09
C LYS A 39 -23.13 -7.66 1.45
N ARG A 40 -22.51 -8.34 0.48
CA ARG A 40 -21.95 -9.71 0.67
C ARG A 40 -20.52 -9.69 1.20
N VAL A 41 -19.76 -8.64 0.90
CA VAL A 41 -18.37 -8.48 1.32
C VAL A 41 -18.19 -7.13 2.02
N GLU A 42 -18.32 -7.18 3.34
CA GLU A 42 -18.10 -6.03 4.22
C GLU A 42 -16.68 -6.08 4.79
N MET A 43 -15.91 -5.03 4.52
CA MET A 43 -14.61 -4.82 5.17
C MET A 43 -14.82 -3.69 6.16
N GLY A 44 -14.42 -3.86 7.41
CA GLY A 44 -14.68 -2.93 8.51
C GLY A 44 -14.05 -1.56 8.27
N GLY A 45 -14.83 -0.66 7.67
CA GLY A 45 -14.43 0.71 7.32
C GLY A 45 -14.41 0.97 5.81
N SER A 46 -13.66 2.00 5.40
CA SER A 46 -13.43 2.30 3.99
C SER A 46 -12.63 1.16 3.32
N TYR A 47 -12.98 0.85 2.07
CA TYR A 47 -12.23 -0.09 1.23
C TYR A 47 -10.77 0.37 1.03
N GLU A 48 -10.56 1.69 0.91
CA GLU A 48 -9.23 2.29 0.85
C GLU A 48 -8.75 2.63 2.26
N LEU A 49 -7.59 2.08 2.64
CA LEU A 49 -6.98 2.34 3.94
C LEU A 49 -6.25 3.69 3.97
N ASN A 50 -5.85 4.22 2.81
CA ASN A 50 -5.16 5.51 2.75
C ASN A 50 -6.14 6.68 2.94
N PRO A 51 -6.09 7.41 4.07
CA PRO A 51 -7.03 8.51 4.37
C PRO A 51 -6.98 9.65 3.35
N LEU A 52 -5.87 9.79 2.60
CA LEU A 52 -5.76 10.79 1.55
C LEU A 52 -6.75 10.56 0.41
N PHE A 53 -7.04 9.30 0.09
CA PHE A 53 -7.82 8.91 -1.09
C PHE A 53 -9.25 8.45 -0.77
N VAL A 54 -9.60 8.20 0.50
CA VAL A 54 -10.95 7.75 0.91
C VAL A 54 -12.06 8.57 0.25
N GLN A 55 -12.02 9.90 0.35
CA GLN A 55 -13.05 10.78 -0.22
C GLN A 55 -13.14 10.68 -1.75
N ALA A 56 -12.02 10.51 -2.44
CA ALA A 56 -12.01 10.38 -3.90
C ALA A 56 -12.60 9.03 -4.34
N VAL A 57 -12.29 7.98 -3.58
CA VAL A 57 -12.80 6.62 -3.81
C VAL A 57 -14.30 6.53 -3.54
N GLU A 58 -14.77 7.08 -2.43
CA GLU A 58 -16.19 7.14 -2.07
C GLU A 58 -17.01 7.96 -3.08
N LYS A 59 -16.45 9.06 -3.58
CA LYS A 59 -17.07 9.88 -4.65
C LYS A 59 -16.90 9.30 -6.06
N GLY A 60 -16.15 8.20 -6.20
CA GLY A 60 -15.86 7.57 -7.49
C GLY A 60 -15.10 8.47 -8.47
N GLN A 61 -14.32 9.45 -8.01
CA GLN A 61 -13.61 10.38 -8.88
C GLN A 61 -12.37 9.72 -9.50
N TRP A 62 -12.27 9.73 -10.83
CA TRP A 62 -11.12 9.18 -11.56
C TRP A 62 -9.83 9.97 -11.37
N ILE A 63 -9.94 11.28 -11.13
CA ILE A 63 -8.83 12.18 -10.88
C ILE A 63 -9.21 13.03 -9.67
N SER A 64 -8.36 13.04 -8.66
CA SER A 64 -8.52 13.92 -7.49
C SER A 64 -7.35 14.89 -7.39
N ARG A 65 -7.61 16.10 -6.89
CA ARG A 65 -6.55 17.09 -6.66
C ARG A 65 -5.44 16.54 -5.77
N ARG A 66 -5.80 15.74 -4.77
CA ARG A 66 -4.83 15.08 -3.86
C ARG A 66 -3.94 14.08 -4.60
N PHE A 67 -4.51 13.29 -5.51
CA PHE A 67 -3.74 12.38 -6.36
C PHE A 67 -2.74 13.14 -7.24
N LEU A 68 -3.17 14.21 -7.91
CA LEU A 68 -2.26 15.02 -8.74
C LEU A 68 -1.14 15.64 -7.91
N LEU A 69 -1.45 16.11 -6.70
CA LEU A 69 -0.45 16.67 -5.78
C LEU A 69 0.57 15.61 -5.35
N THR A 70 0.13 14.43 -4.91
CA THR A 70 1.07 13.36 -4.50
C THR A 70 1.85 12.79 -5.67
N LEU A 71 1.22 12.67 -6.85
CA LEU A 71 1.86 12.24 -8.08
C LEU A 71 2.98 13.21 -8.47
N GLY A 72 2.67 14.50 -8.60
CA GLY A 72 3.64 15.54 -8.98
C GLY A 72 4.72 15.74 -7.93
N ALA A 73 4.35 15.82 -6.64
CA ALA A 73 5.32 15.98 -5.57
C ALA A 73 6.31 14.80 -5.53
N GLY A 74 5.84 13.56 -5.59
CA GLY A 74 6.74 12.41 -5.61
C GLY A 74 7.58 12.31 -6.89
N ALA A 75 7.01 12.68 -8.04
CA ALA A 75 7.73 12.66 -9.32
C ALA A 75 8.86 13.69 -9.40
N ILE A 76 8.82 14.74 -8.59
CA ILE A 76 9.86 15.77 -8.52
C ILE A 76 10.79 15.52 -7.32
N MET A 77 10.22 15.35 -6.13
CA MET A 77 10.99 15.26 -4.88
C MET A 77 11.82 13.98 -4.79
N LEU A 78 11.33 12.83 -5.25
CA LEU A 78 12.10 11.58 -5.19
C LEU A 78 13.34 11.61 -6.10
N PRO A 79 13.24 11.98 -7.39
CA PRO A 79 14.42 12.18 -8.23
C PRO A 79 15.39 13.20 -7.68
N LEU A 80 14.90 14.35 -7.20
CA LEU A 80 15.77 15.39 -6.65
C LEU A 80 16.51 14.90 -5.40
N ALA A 81 15.83 14.18 -4.51
CA ALA A 81 16.46 13.60 -3.34
C ALA A 81 17.57 12.61 -3.74
N VAL A 82 17.29 11.72 -4.69
CA VAL A 82 18.27 10.75 -5.19
C VAL A 82 19.45 11.45 -5.84
N ALA A 83 19.21 12.41 -6.73
CA ALA A 83 20.27 13.18 -7.40
C ALA A 83 21.14 13.95 -6.39
N TYR A 84 20.51 14.53 -5.36
CA TYR A 84 21.23 15.19 -4.27
C TYR A 84 22.12 14.21 -3.51
N PHE A 85 21.61 13.03 -3.15
CA PHE A 85 22.41 12.03 -2.46
C PHE A 85 23.54 11.49 -3.34
N ASP A 86 23.30 11.20 -4.62
CA ASP A 86 24.33 10.77 -5.56
C ASP A 86 25.46 11.80 -5.64
N TRP A 87 25.12 13.09 -5.75
CA TRP A 87 26.10 14.18 -5.71
C TRP A 87 26.88 14.23 -4.39
N VAL A 88 26.21 14.05 -3.24
CA VAL A 88 26.88 14.01 -1.93
C VAL A 88 27.84 12.81 -1.82
N VAL A 89 27.47 11.63 -2.33
CA VAL A 89 28.33 10.44 -2.35
C VAL A 89 29.60 10.70 -3.18
N GLU A 90 29.46 11.31 -4.35
CA GLU A 90 30.59 11.68 -5.21
C GLU A 90 31.57 12.63 -4.52
N THR A 91 31.10 13.47 -3.60
CA THR A 91 31.95 14.44 -2.85
C THR A 91 32.69 13.87 -1.65
N GLY A 92 32.58 12.57 -1.35
CA GLY A 92 33.47 11.90 -0.37
C GLY A 92 32.79 11.02 0.68
N LEU A 93 31.53 10.64 0.51
CA LEU A 93 30.80 9.75 1.43
C LEU A 93 30.57 8.37 0.80
N GLU A 94 31.65 7.59 0.65
CA GLU A 94 31.62 6.28 -0.02
C GLU A 94 30.72 5.23 0.67
N ASP A 95 30.43 5.39 1.97
CA ASP A 95 29.57 4.49 2.75
C ASP A 95 28.12 4.42 2.23
N PHE A 96 27.70 5.38 1.39
CA PHE A 96 26.35 5.43 0.80
C PHE A 96 26.28 4.88 -0.63
N ARG A 97 27.34 4.22 -1.12
CA ARG A 97 27.30 3.50 -2.40
C ARG A 97 26.14 2.50 -2.41
N GLY A 98 25.25 2.63 -3.39
CA GLY A 98 24.06 1.78 -3.53
C GLY A 98 22.77 2.32 -2.89
N LEU A 99 22.79 3.52 -2.31
CA LEU A 99 21.60 4.17 -1.75
C LEU A 99 20.48 4.30 -2.79
N SER A 100 20.79 4.72 -4.01
CA SER A 100 19.81 4.91 -5.10
C SER A 100 19.15 3.59 -5.51
N GLU A 101 19.93 2.51 -5.51
CA GLU A 101 19.41 1.15 -5.69
C GLU A 101 18.49 0.73 -4.51
N ALA A 102 18.87 1.05 -3.27
CA ALA A 102 18.05 0.80 -2.10
C ALA A 102 16.73 1.62 -2.11
N VAL A 103 16.77 2.91 -2.48
CA VAL A 103 15.56 3.74 -2.64
C VAL A 103 14.64 3.16 -3.70
N CYS A 104 15.20 2.73 -4.83
CA CYS A 104 14.43 2.05 -5.86
C CYS A 104 13.77 0.77 -5.30
N GLY A 105 14.50 -0.04 -4.55
CA GLY A 105 13.98 -1.25 -3.91
C GLY A 105 12.86 -0.95 -2.90
N ALA A 106 13.05 0.05 -2.06
CA ALA A 106 12.03 0.54 -1.14
C ALA A 106 10.74 0.92 -1.88
N LEU A 107 10.86 1.68 -2.98
CA LEU A 107 9.73 2.11 -3.79
C LEU A 107 9.01 0.95 -4.48
N VAL A 108 9.75 0.08 -5.19
CA VAL A 108 9.17 -1.05 -5.92
C VAL A 108 8.49 -2.02 -4.98
N VAL A 109 9.19 -2.47 -3.94
CA VAL A 109 8.69 -3.53 -3.05
C VAL A 109 7.44 -3.06 -2.33
N THR A 110 7.45 -1.86 -1.76
CA THR A 110 6.28 -1.35 -1.01
C THR A 110 5.07 -1.11 -1.91
N ARG A 111 5.27 -0.57 -3.13
CA ARG A 111 4.17 -0.36 -4.09
C ARG A 111 3.65 -1.67 -4.65
N PHE A 112 4.52 -2.60 -4.99
CA PHE A 112 4.14 -3.95 -5.41
C PHE A 112 3.26 -4.62 -4.34
N ALA A 113 3.61 -4.48 -3.06
CA ALA A 113 2.85 -5.02 -1.94
C ALA A 113 1.43 -4.45 -1.81
N VAL A 114 1.16 -3.27 -2.35
CA VAL A 114 -0.16 -2.63 -2.34
C VAL A 114 -0.92 -2.99 -3.62
N ILE A 115 -0.27 -2.84 -4.77
CA ILE A 115 -0.80 -3.19 -6.09
C ILE A 115 -1.25 -4.65 -6.13
N SER A 116 -0.48 -5.58 -5.57
CA SER A 116 -0.82 -7.01 -5.54
C SER A 116 -2.13 -7.28 -4.78
N VAL A 117 -2.39 -6.54 -3.70
CA VAL A 117 -3.65 -6.61 -2.95
C VAL A 117 -4.81 -6.10 -3.79
N HIS A 118 -4.63 -4.96 -4.47
CA HIS A 118 -5.68 -4.43 -5.34
C HIS A 118 -5.98 -5.38 -6.51
N LEU A 119 -4.97 -5.98 -7.13
CA LEU A 119 -5.17 -6.97 -8.19
C LEU A 119 -5.90 -8.22 -7.69
N GLN A 120 -5.53 -8.74 -6.51
CA GLN A 120 -6.23 -9.87 -5.89
C GLN A 120 -7.69 -9.54 -5.60
N ASN A 121 -7.96 -8.39 -4.99
CA ASN A 121 -9.32 -7.94 -4.69
C ASN A 121 -10.12 -7.71 -5.97
N PHE A 122 -9.51 -7.10 -7.00
CA PHE A 122 -10.14 -6.89 -8.29
C PHE A 122 -10.54 -8.21 -8.95
N ALA A 123 -9.62 -9.18 -9.00
CA ALA A 123 -9.89 -10.51 -9.54
C ALA A 123 -11.00 -11.24 -8.76
N LEU A 124 -10.95 -11.17 -7.43
CA LEU A 124 -11.96 -11.76 -6.55
C LEU A 124 -13.35 -11.15 -6.80
N PHE A 125 -13.47 -9.82 -6.74
CA PHE A 125 -14.76 -9.14 -6.94
C PHE A 125 -15.30 -9.33 -8.35
N ARG A 126 -14.42 -9.36 -9.36
CA ARG A 126 -14.82 -9.68 -10.73
C ARG A 126 -15.41 -11.08 -10.80
N ARG A 127 -14.79 -12.08 -10.16
CA ARG A 127 -15.33 -13.45 -10.12
C ARG A 127 -16.67 -13.52 -9.42
N LEU A 128 -16.80 -12.89 -8.25
CA LEU A 128 -18.03 -12.87 -7.47
C LEU A 128 -19.20 -12.16 -8.18
N LEU A 129 -18.92 -11.20 -9.06
CA LEU A 129 -19.95 -10.59 -9.92
C LEU A 129 -20.49 -11.54 -10.97
N HIS A 130 -19.61 -12.35 -11.58
CA HIS A 130 -19.98 -13.21 -12.71
C HIS A 130 -20.48 -14.58 -12.27
N VAL A 131 -20.10 -15.03 -11.07
CA VAL A 131 -20.51 -16.31 -10.49
C VAL A 131 -21.05 -16.03 -9.08
N PRO A 132 -22.31 -15.59 -8.94
CA PRO A 132 -22.89 -15.23 -7.65
C PRO A 132 -22.89 -16.40 -6.65
N GLU A 133 -22.96 -17.64 -7.13
CA GLU A 133 -22.91 -18.87 -6.32
C GLU A 133 -21.52 -19.09 -5.70
N ALA A 134 -20.48 -18.41 -6.21
CA ALA A 134 -19.14 -18.50 -5.62
C ALA A 134 -19.06 -17.85 -4.23
N SER A 135 -20.04 -17.01 -3.84
CA SER A 135 -20.21 -16.54 -2.47
C SER A 135 -21.47 -17.16 -1.86
N ILE A 136 -21.34 -18.34 -1.28
CA ILE A 136 -22.43 -18.99 -0.52
C ILE A 136 -22.63 -18.29 0.84
N VAL A 137 -21.59 -17.63 1.35
CA VAL A 137 -21.57 -16.97 2.67
C VAL A 137 -21.19 -15.51 2.54
N SER A 138 -21.87 -14.63 3.30
CA SER A 138 -21.49 -13.22 3.45
C SER A 138 -20.27 -13.09 4.37
N LEU A 139 -19.21 -12.45 3.90
CA LEU A 139 -17.99 -12.22 4.66
C LEU A 139 -17.99 -10.80 5.24
N ARG A 140 -17.87 -10.72 6.57
CA ARG A 140 -17.68 -9.44 7.27
C ARG A 140 -16.39 -9.51 8.08
N TYR A 141 -15.40 -8.73 7.67
CA TYR A 141 -14.15 -8.57 8.41
C TYR A 141 -14.23 -7.32 9.27
N ASP A 142 -13.94 -7.41 10.56
CA ASP A 142 -13.70 -6.22 11.36
C ASP A 142 -12.36 -5.57 10.98
N ARG A 143 -12.18 -4.31 11.37
CA ARG A 143 -10.98 -3.53 11.03
C ARG A 143 -9.70 -4.13 11.60
N GLY A 144 -9.76 -4.73 12.79
CA GLY A 144 -8.62 -5.39 13.44
C GLY A 144 -8.15 -6.59 12.64
N THR A 145 -9.08 -7.42 12.16
CA THR A 145 -8.78 -8.55 11.28
C THR A 145 -8.14 -8.09 9.96
N VAL A 146 -8.68 -7.06 9.31
CA VAL A 146 -8.08 -6.49 8.07
C VAL A 146 -6.65 -6.01 8.32
N MET A 147 -6.41 -5.33 9.45
CA MET A 147 -5.08 -4.87 9.85
C MET A 147 -4.12 -6.01 10.19
N MET A 148 -4.60 -7.09 10.81
CA MET A 148 -3.81 -8.30 11.07
C MET A 148 -3.35 -8.94 9.76
N VAL A 149 -4.28 -9.19 8.83
CA VAL A 149 -3.96 -9.79 7.52
C VAL A 149 -2.99 -8.91 6.73
N THR A 150 -3.19 -7.59 6.76
CA THR A 150 -2.30 -6.62 6.10
C THR A 150 -0.88 -6.68 6.67
N ARG A 151 -0.74 -6.77 8.01
CA ARG A 151 0.57 -6.92 8.66
C ARG A 151 1.25 -8.23 8.28
N ALA A 152 0.52 -9.35 8.35
CA ALA A 152 1.08 -10.68 8.01
C ALA A 152 1.67 -10.70 6.60
N ARG A 153 0.94 -10.17 5.61
CA ARG A 153 1.43 -10.06 4.21
C ARG A 153 2.67 -9.19 4.07
N LYS A 154 2.76 -8.10 4.85
CA LYS A 154 3.94 -7.22 4.82
C LYS A 154 5.13 -7.89 5.52
N VAL A 155 4.91 -8.67 6.58
CA VAL A 155 5.96 -9.49 7.22
C VAL A 155 6.48 -10.56 6.26
N GLU A 156 5.60 -11.24 5.52
CA GLU A 156 5.99 -12.21 4.49
C GLU A 156 6.90 -11.57 3.43
N LEU A 157 6.53 -10.38 2.93
CA LEU A 157 7.34 -9.65 1.97
C LEU A 157 8.67 -9.17 2.56
N ALA A 158 8.69 -8.76 3.83
CA ALA A 158 9.93 -8.42 4.54
C ALA A 158 10.84 -9.66 4.66
N ALA A 159 10.30 -10.83 5.00
CA ALA A 159 11.06 -12.08 5.06
C ALA A 159 11.64 -12.44 3.68
N PHE A 160 10.86 -12.30 2.61
CA PHE A 160 11.36 -12.48 1.24
C PHE A 160 12.52 -11.53 0.91
N CYS A 161 12.39 -10.24 1.25
CA CYS A 161 13.46 -9.27 1.04
C CYS A 161 14.70 -9.59 1.88
N ALA A 162 14.54 -10.04 3.12
CA ALA A 162 15.66 -10.43 3.98
C ALA A 162 16.44 -11.62 3.38
N ILE A 163 15.73 -12.68 2.96
CA ILE A 163 16.35 -13.84 2.30
C ILE A 163 17.04 -13.40 1.00
N SER A 164 16.38 -12.58 0.19
CA SER A 164 16.92 -12.11 -1.08
C SER A 164 18.16 -11.22 -0.89
N ALA A 165 18.17 -10.36 0.15
CA ALA A 165 19.32 -9.55 0.51
C ALA A 165 20.50 -10.42 0.98
N LEU A 166 20.26 -11.44 1.80
CA LEU A 166 21.28 -12.38 2.26
C LEU A 166 21.90 -13.18 1.11
N VAL A 167 21.09 -13.61 0.13
CA VAL A 167 21.55 -14.42 -1.00
C VAL A 167 22.26 -13.57 -2.06
N SER A 168 21.75 -12.38 -2.36
CA SER A 168 22.24 -11.58 -3.50
C SER A 168 23.23 -10.47 -3.11
N GLY A 169 23.24 -10.04 -1.84
CA GLY A 169 24.01 -8.88 -1.39
C GLY A 169 23.57 -7.53 -2.00
N ARG A 170 22.40 -7.47 -2.68
CA ARG A 170 21.99 -6.29 -3.45
C ARG A 170 21.29 -5.24 -2.55
N PRO A 171 21.70 -3.95 -2.59
CA PRO A 171 21.08 -2.87 -1.82
C PRO A 171 19.58 -2.72 -2.06
N PHE A 172 19.10 -3.10 -3.25
CA PHE A 172 17.69 -3.11 -3.61
C PHE A 172 16.83 -3.83 -2.56
N PHE A 173 17.21 -5.06 -2.17
CA PHE A 173 16.43 -5.85 -1.23
C PHE A 173 16.54 -5.31 0.20
N LEU A 174 17.66 -4.68 0.58
CA LEU A 174 17.80 -3.99 1.87
C LEU A 174 16.86 -2.79 1.97
N GLY A 175 16.76 -1.98 0.92
CA GLY A 175 15.79 -0.88 0.87
C GLY A 175 14.34 -1.38 0.91
N GLY A 176 14.04 -2.44 0.16
CA GLY A 176 12.73 -3.11 0.21
C GLY A 176 12.38 -3.63 1.61
N LEU A 177 13.33 -4.29 2.27
CA LEU A 177 13.21 -4.77 3.65
C LEU A 177 12.95 -3.63 4.63
N ALA A 178 13.81 -2.61 4.63
CA ALA A 178 13.73 -1.47 5.56
C ALA A 178 12.38 -0.74 5.42
N ALA A 179 11.96 -0.44 4.20
CA ALA A 179 10.69 0.23 3.95
C ALA A 179 9.48 -0.63 4.36
N THR A 180 9.53 -1.94 4.09
CA THR A 180 8.44 -2.85 4.47
C THR A 180 8.33 -3.02 5.98
N LEU A 181 9.46 -3.14 6.70
CA LEU A 181 9.47 -3.16 8.16
C LEU A 181 8.96 -1.85 8.76
N GLY A 182 9.33 -0.70 8.17
CA GLY A 182 8.79 0.60 8.55
C GLY A 182 7.26 0.68 8.42
N LEU A 183 6.70 0.15 7.33
CA LEU A 183 5.24 0.03 7.17
C LEU A 183 4.62 -0.89 8.22
N VAL A 184 5.23 -2.03 8.51
CA VAL A 184 4.75 -2.95 9.56
C VAL A 184 4.72 -2.23 10.92
N ALA A 185 5.80 -1.53 11.28
CA ALA A 185 5.88 -0.75 12.52
C ALA A 185 4.80 0.33 12.59
N MET A 186 4.59 1.10 11.51
CA MET A 186 3.51 2.09 11.44
C MET A 186 2.13 1.46 11.63
N LEU A 187 1.86 0.30 11.03
CA LEU A 187 0.60 -0.42 11.22
C LEU A 187 0.38 -0.85 12.68
N PHE A 188 1.43 -1.27 13.38
CA PHE A 188 1.36 -1.56 14.82
C PHE A 188 1.07 -0.31 15.65
N LEU A 189 1.73 0.81 15.35
CA LEU A 189 1.51 2.08 16.05
C LEU A 189 0.08 2.61 15.84
N TRP A 190 -0.46 2.50 14.63
CA TRP A 190 -1.84 2.89 14.34
C TRP A 190 -2.87 1.95 14.97
N GLY A 191 -2.60 0.64 14.99
CA GLY A 191 -3.48 -0.32 15.66
C GLY A 191 -3.64 -0.02 17.16
N ARG A 192 -2.55 0.34 17.84
CA ARG A 192 -2.57 0.69 19.28
C ARG A 192 -3.44 1.91 19.59
N ARG A 193 -3.45 2.92 18.71
CA ARG A 193 -4.22 4.16 18.93
C ARG A 193 -5.73 3.98 18.80
N GLN A 194 -6.19 2.96 18.09
CA GLN A 194 -7.62 2.78 17.77
C GLN A 194 -8.36 1.88 18.78
N VAL A 195 -7.65 0.98 19.46
CA VAL A 195 -8.24 0.16 20.55
C VAL A 195 -8.68 1.04 21.73
N SER A 196 -8.05 2.20 21.91
CA SER A 196 -8.33 3.13 23.02
C SER A 196 -9.61 3.96 22.85
N THR A 197 -10.31 3.88 21.71
CA THR A 197 -11.48 4.72 21.41
C THR A 197 -12.80 3.97 21.28
N THR A 198 -12.85 2.68 21.57
CA THR A 198 -14.13 1.95 21.66
C THR A 198 -14.79 2.30 22.99
N PRO A 199 -15.91 3.05 23.03
CA PRO A 199 -16.65 3.25 24.27
C PRO A 199 -17.17 1.89 24.73
N ALA A 200 -17.00 1.59 26.02
CA ALA A 200 -17.71 0.48 26.64
C ALA A 200 -19.20 0.68 26.39
N THR A 201 -19.78 -0.12 25.50
CA THR A 201 -21.22 -0.13 25.29
C THR A 201 -21.87 -0.36 26.64
N GLN A 202 -22.62 0.64 27.08
CA GLN A 202 -23.38 0.64 28.31
C GLN A 202 -24.29 -0.60 28.30
N SER A 203 -23.94 -1.56 29.16
CA SER A 203 -24.90 -2.55 29.65
C SER A 203 -25.88 -1.80 30.54
N SER A 204 -26.96 -1.30 29.94
CA SER A 204 -28.12 -0.78 30.67
C SER A 204 -29.32 -1.70 30.40
N ALA A 205 -29.49 -2.64 31.32
CA ALA A 205 -30.70 -3.27 31.85
C ALA A 205 -31.77 -3.87 30.90
N PRO A 206 -32.24 -5.10 31.18
CA PRO A 206 -33.61 -5.47 30.85
C PRO A 206 -34.55 -4.85 31.91
N ASN A 207 -35.54 -4.09 31.45
CA ASN A 207 -36.73 -3.78 32.24
C ASN A 207 -37.96 -4.24 31.47
N SER A 208 -38.84 -4.90 32.24
CA SER A 208 -40.17 -5.49 31.97
C SER A 208 -40.20 -6.79 31.18
#